data_AF-A0A2A3YK39-F1
#
_entry.id   AF-A0A2A3YK39-F1
#
_cell.length_a   1.000
_cell.length_b   1.000
_cell.length_c   1.000
_cell.angle_alpha   90.00
_cell.angle_beta   90.00
_cell.angle_gamma   90.00
#
_symmetry.space_group_name_H-M   'P 1'
#
loop_
_entity.id
_entity.type
_entity.pdbx_description
1 polymer ?
#
loop_
_entity_poly.entity_id
_entity_poly.type
_entity_poly.pdbx_seq_one_letter_code
_entity_poly.pdbx_strand_id
1 'polypeptide(L)'
;MSQPPFPPRNGQLMPNGRARPGAPAGARSASLAPQPRYVDYGNPRAYDTSVRPATGLTASRYAPAQLQRPDRVQPQSAWSTQMRRVQEVSQEATKPPTVSLLVWLTAVVLGFGLVVVLGLTFLSFIVTSSANPAWWTVTAFLALISLIVIALVILLADRWDPQPFPLLGIAILWGAAVAAFVSYLLNTGVSLLTYSLTGSNGLVEFIGPVISAPLVEETSKGLGLLLLMLLARRYFNGPLDGLIYGALIGGGFAFTENILYYARGLEDGGGVGVVVLFVMRGVLNIFGHAIYTSATGILVGFVVRKWGTGMGFLVFIPALIPGMLLHGLWNLFATLGGGLPFMLVLFGGEALLSLVWLILIMVLIWDESRLTRVRLGDYANLGWLTHEEVDMLATWKGRREGKRWAAQIGAKPVMKRFIRESADLASIRQRLLADGAHPKVVGIEANLLARLTQNRRELLSHAG
;
A
#
# COMPACT_ATOMS: atom_id res chain seq x y z
N MET A 1 0.87 12.58 -69.16
CA MET A 1 0.84 11.14 -68.84
C MET A 1 0.03 10.96 -67.58
N SER A 2 -1.20 10.48 -67.69
CA SER A 2 -2.17 10.36 -66.59
C SER A 2 -3.06 9.16 -66.85
N GLN A 3 -2.97 8.14 -65.98
CA GLN A 3 -3.91 7.02 -65.90
C GLN A 3 -4.58 6.99 -64.50
N PRO A 4 -5.85 6.61 -64.40
CA PRO A 4 -6.63 6.50 -63.15
C PRO A 4 -6.42 5.15 -62.41
N PRO A 5 -6.89 5.01 -61.15
CA PRO A 5 -6.48 3.92 -60.24
C PRO A 5 -7.27 2.61 -60.41
N PHE A 6 -6.61 1.50 -60.11
CA PHE A 6 -7.17 0.14 -60.04
C PHE A 6 -8.13 -0.04 -58.83
N PRO A 7 -9.18 -0.88 -58.94
CA PRO A 7 -10.10 -1.21 -57.84
C PRO A 7 -9.55 -2.33 -56.92
N PRO A 8 -10.05 -2.44 -55.67
CA PRO A 8 -9.59 -3.42 -54.69
C PRO A 8 -10.09 -4.84 -54.99
N ARG A 9 -9.18 -5.84 -54.92
CA ARG A 9 -9.52 -7.26 -54.85
C ARG A 9 -9.98 -7.60 -53.43
N ASN A 10 -11.30 -7.75 -53.23
CA ASN A 10 -11.91 -8.60 -52.21
C ASN A 10 -13.40 -8.78 -52.56
N GLY A 11 -13.69 -9.72 -53.46
CA GLY A 11 -15.01 -9.90 -54.07
C GLY A 11 -15.64 -11.27 -53.85
N GLN A 12 -15.58 -11.83 -52.63
CA GLN A 12 -16.21 -13.13 -52.33
C GLN A 12 -17.42 -13.08 -51.40
N LEU A 13 -17.81 -11.90 -50.89
CA LEU A 13 -18.93 -11.75 -49.96
C LEU A 13 -19.88 -10.63 -50.42
N MET A 14 -21.18 -10.85 -50.29
CA MET A 14 -22.18 -9.79 -50.39
C MET A 14 -22.09 -8.84 -49.17
N PRO A 15 -22.57 -7.59 -49.24
CA PRO A 15 -22.55 -6.64 -48.12
C PRO A 15 -23.24 -7.12 -46.83
N ASN A 16 -24.10 -8.14 -46.94
CA ASN A 16 -24.79 -8.81 -45.84
C ASN A 16 -24.10 -10.12 -45.38
N GLY A 17 -22.86 -10.39 -45.81
CA GLY A 17 -22.05 -11.51 -45.34
C GLY A 17 -22.45 -12.89 -45.90
N ARG A 18 -23.40 -12.98 -46.83
CA ARG A 18 -23.76 -14.26 -47.48
C ARG A 18 -22.86 -14.54 -48.69
N ALA A 19 -22.48 -15.80 -48.86
CA ALA A 19 -21.77 -16.29 -50.03
C ALA A 19 -22.70 -16.29 -51.26
N ARG A 20 -22.18 -15.91 -52.44
CA ARG A 20 -22.93 -15.98 -53.71
C ARG A 20 -23.23 -17.44 -54.08
N PRO A 21 -24.42 -17.77 -54.60
CA PRO A 21 -24.73 -19.11 -55.09
C PRO A 21 -23.76 -19.50 -56.23
N GLY A 22 -23.00 -20.58 -56.05
CA GLY A 22 -22.04 -21.08 -57.05
C GLY A 22 -20.55 -21.08 -56.64
N ALA A 23 -20.20 -20.66 -55.42
CA ALA A 23 -18.81 -20.81 -54.94
C ALA A 23 -18.50 -22.28 -54.56
N PRO A 24 -17.28 -22.80 -54.84
CA PRO A 24 -16.92 -24.20 -54.57
C PRO A 24 -17.11 -24.54 -53.08
N ALA A 25 -17.75 -25.68 -52.81
CA ALA A 25 -17.95 -26.23 -51.48
C ALA A 25 -16.60 -26.68 -50.89
N GLY A 26 -15.86 -25.76 -50.31
CA GLY A 26 -14.49 -26.01 -49.85
C GLY A 26 -13.96 -24.96 -48.89
N ALA A 27 -14.81 -24.34 -48.09
CA ALA A 27 -14.37 -23.58 -46.93
C ALA A 27 -15.36 -23.88 -45.80
N ARG A 28 -15.08 -24.94 -45.04
CA ARG A 28 -15.60 -25.02 -43.67
C ARG A 28 -15.16 -23.73 -43.00
N SER A 29 -16.11 -22.85 -42.72
CA SER A 29 -15.88 -21.73 -41.82
C SER A 29 -15.26 -22.33 -40.57
N ALA A 30 -14.00 -21.97 -40.30
CA ALA A 30 -13.43 -22.20 -38.99
C ALA A 30 -14.43 -21.61 -38.01
N SER A 31 -15.04 -22.46 -37.19
CA SER A 31 -15.94 -22.03 -36.14
C SER A 31 -15.21 -20.97 -35.34
N LEU A 32 -15.63 -19.71 -35.46
CA LEU A 32 -15.19 -18.66 -34.55
C LEU A 32 -15.53 -19.18 -33.17
N ALA A 33 -14.49 -19.47 -32.38
CA ALA A 33 -14.66 -19.80 -30.97
C ALA A 33 -15.59 -18.74 -30.35
N PRO A 34 -16.57 -19.12 -29.51
CA PRO A 34 -17.46 -18.15 -28.89
C PRO A 34 -16.61 -17.08 -28.21
N GLN A 35 -16.78 -15.81 -28.63
CA GLN A 35 -16.17 -14.70 -27.92
C GLN A 35 -16.66 -14.76 -26.47
N PRO A 36 -15.77 -14.65 -25.47
CA PRO A 36 -16.20 -14.64 -24.08
C PRO A 36 -17.26 -13.53 -23.89
N ARG A 37 -18.33 -13.85 -23.16
CA ARG A 37 -19.40 -12.87 -22.90
C ARG A 37 -18.78 -11.68 -22.19
N TYR A 38 -18.86 -10.51 -22.82
CA TYR A 38 -18.40 -9.28 -22.20
C TYR A 38 -19.25 -9.01 -20.95
N VAL A 39 -18.58 -8.80 -19.82
CA VAL A 39 -19.20 -8.38 -18.56
C VAL A 39 -18.60 -7.04 -18.19
N ASP A 40 -19.46 -6.04 -17.99
CA ASP A 40 -19.05 -4.78 -17.41
C ASP A 40 -18.95 -4.93 -15.89
N TYR A 41 -17.72 -4.90 -15.37
CA TYR A 41 -17.44 -4.98 -13.94
C TYR A 41 -17.59 -3.60 -13.25
N GLY A 42 -17.89 -2.54 -13.99
CA GLY A 42 -18.11 -1.19 -13.50
C GLY A 42 -16.82 -0.53 -13.00
N ASN A 43 -16.25 0.37 -13.79
CA ASN A 43 -15.04 1.10 -13.38
C ASN A 43 -15.36 1.97 -12.13
N PRO A 44 -14.54 1.97 -11.07
CA PRO A 44 -14.74 2.92 -9.99
C PRO A 44 -14.55 4.34 -10.55
N ARG A 45 -15.62 5.15 -10.54
CA ARG A 45 -15.60 6.53 -11.10
C ARG A 45 -14.45 7.38 -10.55
N ALA A 46 -14.00 7.10 -9.31
CA ALA A 46 -12.88 7.80 -8.67
C ALA A 46 -11.55 7.67 -9.43
N TYR A 47 -11.35 6.59 -10.21
CA TYR A 47 -10.09 6.20 -10.84
C TYR A 47 -10.14 6.22 -12.37
N ASP A 48 -11.18 6.82 -12.95
CA ASP A 48 -11.25 6.96 -14.40
C ASP A 48 -10.23 7.99 -14.89
N THR A 49 -9.18 7.50 -15.56
CA THR A 49 -8.11 8.32 -16.13
C THR A 49 -8.39 8.73 -17.59
N SER A 50 -9.54 8.33 -18.15
CA SER A 50 -9.94 8.68 -19.54
C SER A 50 -10.10 10.18 -19.77
N VAL A 51 -10.22 10.98 -18.71
CA VAL A 51 -10.38 12.44 -18.75
C VAL A 51 -9.03 13.19 -18.78
N ARG A 52 -8.02 12.68 -19.52
CA ARG A 52 -6.82 13.48 -19.82
C ARG A 52 -6.97 14.16 -21.19
N PRO A 53 -7.08 15.50 -21.27
CA PRO A 53 -6.69 16.21 -22.47
C PRO A 53 -5.15 16.29 -22.47
N ALA A 54 -4.47 15.21 -22.84
CA ALA A 54 -3.03 15.27 -23.07
C ALA A 54 -2.78 15.73 -24.52
N THR A 55 -2.07 16.84 -24.67
CA THR A 55 -1.51 17.28 -25.96
C THR A 55 -0.70 16.13 -26.61
N GLY A 56 -0.77 16.01 -27.94
CA GLY A 56 -0.46 14.78 -28.69
C GLY A 56 0.93 14.16 -28.51
N LEU A 57 1.94 14.92 -28.05
CA LEU A 57 3.29 14.40 -27.77
C LEU A 57 3.41 13.70 -26.41
N THR A 58 2.55 14.06 -25.44
CA THR A 58 2.51 13.45 -24.11
C THR A 58 1.58 12.22 -24.08
N ALA A 59 0.54 12.22 -24.92
CA ALA A 59 -0.44 11.14 -24.99
C ALA A 59 0.17 9.78 -25.40
N SER A 60 1.15 9.77 -26.30
CA SER A 60 1.80 8.53 -26.76
C SER A 60 2.75 7.92 -25.71
N ARG A 61 3.44 8.76 -24.91
CA ARG A 61 4.31 8.30 -23.81
C ARG A 61 3.54 7.72 -22.62
N TYR A 62 2.31 8.19 -22.40
CA TYR A 62 1.44 7.74 -21.31
C TYR A 62 0.25 6.92 -21.82
N ALA A 63 0.28 6.46 -23.07
CA ALA A 63 -0.76 5.59 -23.60
C ALA A 63 -0.79 4.30 -22.74
N PRO A 64 -1.98 3.85 -22.31
CA PRO A 64 -2.10 2.58 -21.61
C PRO A 64 -1.48 1.47 -22.46
N ALA A 65 -0.74 0.55 -21.83
CA ALA A 65 -0.29 -0.64 -22.51
C ALA A 65 -1.52 -1.36 -23.08
N GLN A 66 -1.54 -1.53 -24.41
CA GLN A 66 -2.61 -2.27 -25.07
C GLN A 66 -2.61 -3.69 -24.52
N LEU A 67 -3.76 -4.14 -24.02
CA LEU A 67 -3.90 -5.52 -23.57
C LEU A 67 -3.74 -6.44 -24.77
N GLN A 68 -2.68 -7.26 -24.74
CA GLN A 68 -2.45 -8.22 -25.80
C GLN A 68 -3.49 -9.33 -25.67
N ARG A 69 -4.30 -9.50 -26.73
CA ARG A 69 -5.23 -10.63 -26.81
C ARG A 69 -4.43 -11.93 -26.82
N PRO A 70 -4.87 -12.97 -26.10
CA PRO A 70 -4.25 -14.26 -26.20
C PRO A 70 -4.42 -14.78 -27.65
N ASP A 71 -3.39 -15.45 -28.18
CA ASP A 71 -3.42 -16.01 -29.55
C ASP A 71 -4.59 -17.00 -29.78
N ARG A 72 -5.19 -17.53 -28.70
CA ARG A 72 -6.43 -18.32 -28.71
C ARG A 72 -7.27 -18.01 -27.47
N VAL A 73 -8.58 -17.85 -27.66
CA VAL A 73 -9.59 -17.75 -26.59
C VAL A 73 -9.57 -19.05 -25.78
N GLN A 74 -9.47 -18.96 -24.44
CA GLN A 74 -9.50 -20.15 -23.59
C GLN A 74 -10.89 -20.83 -23.66
N PRO A 75 -10.96 -22.17 -23.84
CA PRO A 75 -12.22 -22.89 -23.89
C PRO A 75 -12.91 -22.91 -22.51
N GLN A 76 -14.25 -22.85 -22.49
CA GLN A 76 -15.09 -22.92 -21.28
C GLN A 76 -14.98 -24.26 -20.54
N SER A 77 -14.42 -25.30 -21.17
CA SER A 77 -14.05 -26.56 -20.52
C SER A 77 -12.60 -26.90 -20.84
N ALA A 78 -11.77 -26.84 -19.81
CA ALA A 78 -10.32 -27.00 -19.90
C ALA A 78 -9.90 -28.48 -19.98
N TRP A 79 -10.18 -29.16 -21.09
CA TRP A 79 -9.65 -30.50 -21.31
C TRP A 79 -9.32 -30.69 -22.80
N SER A 80 -8.04 -30.49 -23.17
CA SER A 80 -7.24 -31.49 -23.93
C SER A 80 -6.11 -30.98 -24.83
N THR A 81 -5.93 -29.69 -25.16
CA THR A 81 -4.98 -29.36 -26.26
C THR A 81 -4.06 -28.15 -26.06
N GLN A 82 -3.20 -28.19 -25.03
CA GLN A 82 -2.15 -27.18 -24.87
C GLN A 82 -0.80 -27.71 -24.34
N MET A 83 -0.53 -29.00 -24.54
CA MET A 83 0.68 -29.69 -24.08
C MET A 83 1.96 -29.41 -24.91
N ARG A 84 1.94 -28.57 -25.97
CA ARG A 84 3.09 -28.49 -26.90
C ARG A 84 3.95 -27.22 -26.86
N ARG A 85 3.70 -26.25 -25.96
CA ARG A 85 4.41 -24.94 -26.01
C ARG A 85 5.14 -24.53 -24.73
N VAL A 86 5.31 -25.45 -23.80
CA VAL A 86 5.70 -25.14 -22.40
C VAL A 86 7.19 -25.38 -22.13
N GLN A 87 7.92 -26.00 -23.06
CA GLN A 87 9.32 -26.36 -22.84
C GLN A 87 10.35 -25.28 -23.23
N GLU A 88 9.95 -24.18 -23.87
CA GLU A 88 10.93 -23.21 -24.43
C GLU A 88 11.24 -21.98 -23.57
N VAL A 89 10.55 -21.73 -22.44
CA VAL A 89 10.72 -20.46 -21.68
C VAL A 89 11.33 -20.65 -20.28
N SER A 90 11.73 -21.87 -19.90
CA SER A 90 12.23 -22.15 -18.53
C SER A 90 13.74 -21.93 -18.32
N GLN A 91 14.45 -21.23 -19.21
CA GLN A 91 15.90 -21.02 -19.08
C GLN A 91 16.36 -19.56 -19.15
N GLU A 92 15.69 -18.66 -18.44
CA GLU A 92 16.37 -17.43 -18.01
C GLU A 92 16.55 -17.44 -16.50
N ALA A 93 17.80 -17.68 -16.08
CA ALA A 93 18.24 -17.57 -14.71
C ALA A 93 17.90 -16.18 -14.17
N THR A 94 16.99 -16.13 -13.19
CA THR A 94 16.63 -14.90 -12.49
C THR A 94 17.85 -14.37 -11.74
N LYS A 95 18.48 -13.31 -12.25
CA LYS A 95 19.49 -12.55 -11.49
C LYS A 95 18.93 -12.22 -10.10
N PRO A 96 19.71 -12.34 -9.02
CA PRO A 96 19.22 -11.98 -7.69
C PRO A 96 18.76 -10.51 -7.73
N PRO A 97 17.55 -10.20 -7.23
CA PRO A 97 16.99 -8.88 -7.37
C PRO A 97 17.80 -7.91 -6.51
N THR A 98 18.56 -7.00 -7.13
CA THR A 98 19.30 -5.92 -6.48
C THR A 98 18.43 -5.09 -5.52
N VAL A 99 17.14 -4.97 -5.81
CA VAL A 99 16.14 -4.34 -4.93
C VAL A 99 16.01 -5.07 -3.59
N SER A 100 16.12 -6.40 -3.57
CA SER A 100 16.10 -7.15 -2.31
C SER A 100 17.33 -6.86 -1.45
N LEU A 101 18.50 -6.64 -2.05
CA LEU A 101 19.72 -6.29 -1.31
C LEU A 101 19.60 -4.89 -0.68
N LEU A 102 19.15 -3.89 -1.45
CA LEU A 102 18.96 -2.52 -0.95
C LEU A 102 17.95 -2.45 0.20
N VAL A 103 16.86 -3.22 0.11
CA VAL A 103 15.86 -3.30 1.19
C VAL A 103 16.47 -3.86 2.46
N TRP A 104 17.22 -4.97 2.38
CA TRP A 104 17.89 -5.53 3.56
C TRP A 104 18.97 -4.61 4.13
N LEU A 105 19.78 -3.99 3.26
CA LEU A 105 20.77 -2.99 3.68
C LEU A 105 20.09 -1.84 4.44
N THR A 106 18.98 -1.32 3.90
CA THR A 106 18.20 -0.25 4.53
C THR A 106 17.69 -0.69 5.90
N ALA A 107 17.14 -1.90 6.00
CA ALA A 107 16.67 -2.46 7.27
C ALA A 107 17.80 -2.59 8.31
N VAL A 108 18.99 -3.03 7.90
CA VAL A 108 20.16 -3.14 8.78
C VAL A 108 20.63 -1.76 9.26
N VAL A 109 20.75 -0.79 8.35
CA VAL A 109 21.17 0.59 8.69
C VAL A 109 20.16 1.23 9.65
N LEU A 110 18.86 1.10 9.38
CA LEU A 110 17.83 1.62 10.27
C LEU A 110 17.78 0.88 11.61
N GLY A 111 18.08 -0.42 11.63
CA GLY A 111 18.22 -1.21 12.86
C GLY A 111 19.37 -0.70 13.73
N PHE A 112 20.54 -0.43 13.13
CA PHE A 112 21.64 0.21 13.84
C PHE A 112 21.26 1.61 14.32
N GLY A 113 20.59 2.40 13.48
CA GLY A 113 20.05 3.70 13.85
C GLY A 113 19.14 3.63 15.08
N LEU A 114 18.25 2.63 15.16
CA LEU A 114 17.39 2.42 16.32
C LEU A 114 18.21 2.10 17.57
N VAL A 115 19.23 1.23 17.48
CA VAL A 115 20.13 0.94 18.62
C VAL A 115 20.81 2.20 19.13
N VAL A 116 21.30 3.06 18.22
CA VAL A 116 21.88 4.35 18.60
C VAL A 116 20.86 5.24 19.29
N VAL A 117 19.65 5.38 18.74
CA VAL A 117 18.60 6.21 19.34
C VAL A 117 18.19 5.70 20.71
N LEU A 118 17.99 4.39 20.88
CA LEU A 118 17.68 3.79 22.18
C LEU A 118 18.84 3.95 23.18
N GLY A 119 20.08 3.83 22.72
CA GLY A 119 21.26 4.11 23.54
C GLY A 119 21.31 5.57 23.99
N LEU A 120 20.96 6.51 23.12
CA LEU A 120 20.89 7.94 23.45
C LEU A 120 19.75 8.26 24.42
N THR A 121 18.55 7.67 24.25
CA THR A 121 17.45 7.89 25.20
C THR A 121 17.73 7.25 26.55
N PHE A 122 18.40 6.09 26.58
CA PHE A 122 18.89 5.46 27.80
C PHE A 122 19.97 6.30 28.49
N LEU A 123 20.94 6.81 27.74
CA LEU A 123 21.96 7.70 28.28
C LEU A 123 21.34 8.99 28.83
N SER A 124 20.41 9.60 28.08
CA SER A 124 19.65 10.76 28.55
C SER A 124 18.92 10.43 29.85
N PHE A 125 18.25 9.28 29.93
CA PHE A 125 17.56 8.84 31.14
C PHE A 125 18.53 8.74 32.32
N ILE A 126 19.66 8.05 32.19
CA ILE A 126 20.64 7.90 33.29
C ILE A 126 21.20 9.25 33.74
N VAL A 127 21.42 10.19 32.82
CA VAL A 127 22.02 11.49 33.15
C VAL A 127 21.01 12.42 33.83
N THR A 128 19.73 12.35 33.46
CA THR A 128 18.70 13.28 33.95
C THR A 128 17.79 12.73 35.05
N SER A 129 17.64 11.40 35.12
CA SER A 129 16.74 10.73 36.04
C SER A 129 17.45 10.40 37.36
N SER A 130 16.74 10.57 38.46
CA SER A 130 17.19 10.12 39.78
C SER A 130 16.80 8.65 40.06
N ALA A 131 16.00 8.04 39.19
CA ALA A 131 15.47 6.70 39.36
C ALA A 131 16.48 5.61 38.98
N ASN A 132 16.20 4.38 39.42
CA ASN A 132 16.98 3.21 39.03
C ASN A 132 16.97 3.03 37.50
N PRO A 133 18.14 2.84 36.83
CA PRO A 133 18.22 2.61 35.38
C PRO A 133 17.33 1.49 34.84
N ALA A 134 16.98 0.50 35.67
CA ALA A 134 16.04 -0.56 35.31
C ALA A 134 14.67 -0.03 34.85
N TRP A 135 14.23 1.14 35.35
CA TRP A 135 12.95 1.73 34.94
C TRP A 135 12.89 2.10 33.46
N TRP A 136 14.02 2.43 32.83
CA TRP A 136 14.04 2.65 31.39
C TRP A 136 13.63 1.39 30.60
N THR A 137 14.02 0.21 31.09
CA THR A 137 13.59 -1.05 30.44
C THR A 137 12.09 -1.30 30.61
N VAL A 138 11.51 -0.87 31.74
CA VAL A 138 10.06 -0.93 31.99
C VAL A 138 9.32 0.00 31.03
N THR A 139 9.77 1.25 30.88
CA THR A 139 9.13 2.21 29.97
C THR A 139 9.26 1.77 28.51
N ALA A 140 10.42 1.26 28.10
CA ALA A 140 10.63 0.65 26.79
C ALA A 140 9.72 -0.55 26.54
N PHE A 141 9.56 -1.43 27.53
CA PHE A 141 8.66 -2.57 27.41
C PHE A 141 7.20 -2.15 27.27
N LEU A 142 6.73 -1.18 28.07
CA LEU A 142 5.36 -0.65 27.96
C LEU A 142 5.11 0.00 26.58
N ALA A 143 6.05 0.78 26.08
CA ALA A 143 5.95 1.37 24.75
C ALA A 143 5.91 0.30 23.64
N LEU A 144 6.68 -0.79 23.81
CA LEU A 144 6.69 -1.92 22.87
C LEU A 144 5.32 -2.61 22.80
N ILE A 145 4.60 -2.73 23.91
CA ILE A 145 3.24 -3.31 23.93
C ILE A 145 2.33 -2.54 22.98
N SER A 146 2.30 -1.20 23.08
CA SER A 146 1.49 -0.36 22.20
C SER A 146 1.88 -0.53 20.72
N LEU A 147 3.18 -0.57 20.42
CA LEU A 147 3.66 -0.83 19.06
C LEU A 147 3.20 -2.20 18.53
N ILE A 148 3.26 -3.25 19.35
CA ILE A 148 2.81 -4.59 18.96
C ILE A 148 1.32 -4.58 18.63
N VAL A 149 0.49 -3.91 19.43
CA VAL A 149 -0.96 -3.80 19.16
C VAL A 149 -1.21 -3.10 17.81
N ILE A 150 -0.55 -1.96 17.56
CA ILE A 150 -0.66 -1.25 16.27
C ILE A 150 -0.22 -2.16 15.12
N ALA A 151 0.93 -2.82 15.24
CA ALA A 151 1.46 -3.71 14.20
C ALA A 151 0.51 -4.88 13.93
N LEU A 152 -0.10 -5.48 14.96
CA LEU A 152 -1.07 -6.57 14.79
C LEU A 152 -2.33 -6.10 14.06
N VAL A 153 -2.87 -4.93 14.40
CA VAL A 153 -4.02 -4.34 13.70
C VAL A 153 -3.68 -4.14 12.21
N ILE A 154 -2.50 -3.62 11.92
CA ILE A 154 -2.06 -3.37 10.54
C ILE A 154 -1.80 -4.68 9.78
N LEU A 155 -1.19 -5.69 10.40
CA LEU A 155 -0.98 -7.01 9.78
C LEU A 155 -2.32 -7.72 9.48
N LEU A 156 -3.36 -7.48 10.29
CA LEU A 156 -4.70 -7.97 10.01
C LEU A 156 -5.33 -7.25 8.82
N ALA A 157 -5.12 -5.93 8.71
CA ALA A 157 -5.58 -5.13 7.58
C ALA A 157 -4.89 -5.51 6.26
N ASP A 158 -3.59 -5.79 6.32
CA ASP A 158 -2.73 -6.15 5.18
C ASP A 158 -3.00 -7.56 4.61
N ARG A 159 -3.95 -8.31 5.18
CA ARG A 159 -4.22 -9.70 4.77
C ARG A 159 -4.75 -9.84 3.34
N TRP A 160 -5.34 -8.77 2.77
CA TRP A 160 -5.87 -8.80 1.40
C TRP A 160 -4.77 -8.82 0.34
N ASP A 161 -3.77 -7.94 0.48
CA ASP A 161 -2.62 -7.84 -0.42
C ASP A 161 -1.33 -7.69 0.39
N PRO A 162 -0.77 -8.80 0.91
CA PRO A 162 0.28 -8.73 1.91
C PRO A 162 1.59 -8.11 1.41
N GLN A 163 2.03 -7.08 2.13
CA GLN A 163 3.31 -6.43 1.90
C GLN A 163 4.47 -7.32 2.38
N PRO A 164 5.67 -7.20 1.77
CA PRO A 164 6.84 -7.93 2.23
C PRO A 164 7.30 -7.43 3.60
N PHE A 165 7.49 -8.36 4.54
CA PHE A 165 7.89 -8.07 5.93
C PHE A 165 9.08 -7.09 6.09
N PRO A 166 10.14 -7.13 5.26
CA PRO A 166 11.23 -6.16 5.38
C PRO A 166 10.78 -4.70 5.19
N LEU A 167 9.77 -4.43 4.35
CA LEU A 167 9.26 -3.06 4.17
C LEU A 167 8.46 -2.59 5.37
N LEU A 168 7.67 -3.50 5.98
CA LEU A 168 6.96 -3.21 7.24
C LEU A 168 7.96 -2.92 8.37
N GLY A 169 9.06 -3.68 8.43
CA GLY A 169 10.17 -3.43 9.35
C GLY A 169 10.83 -2.07 9.10
N ILE A 170 11.14 -1.72 7.85
CA ILE A 170 11.69 -0.40 7.49
C ILE A 170 10.74 0.72 7.91
N ALA A 171 9.44 0.56 7.73
CA ALA A 171 8.44 1.55 8.15
C ALA A 171 8.51 1.81 9.67
N ILE A 172 8.49 0.75 10.48
CA ILE A 172 8.61 0.85 11.94
C ILE A 172 9.96 1.47 12.32
N LEU A 173 11.06 0.97 11.76
CA LEU A 173 12.42 1.42 12.10
C LEU A 173 12.66 2.88 11.69
N TRP A 174 12.10 3.33 10.56
CA TRP A 174 12.14 4.73 10.16
C TRP A 174 11.48 5.63 11.20
N GLY A 175 10.26 5.26 11.62
CA GLY A 175 9.55 5.97 12.67
C GLY A 175 10.32 6.03 13.99
N ALA A 176 10.74 4.85 14.45
CA ALA A 176 11.37 4.68 15.76
C ALA A 176 12.78 5.28 15.86
N ALA A 177 13.54 5.27 14.76
CA ALA A 177 14.90 5.80 14.76
C ALA A 177 14.96 7.19 14.13
N VAL A 178 14.83 7.26 12.80
CA VAL A 178 15.13 8.48 12.03
C VAL A 178 14.15 9.60 12.35
N ALA A 179 12.85 9.32 12.26
CA ALA A 179 11.83 10.34 12.50
C ALA A 179 11.88 10.83 13.95
N ALA A 180 11.89 9.93 14.93
CA ALA A 180 12.00 10.29 16.35
C ALA A 180 13.26 11.12 16.66
N PHE A 181 14.42 10.72 16.13
CA PHE A 181 15.68 11.44 16.38
C PHE A 181 15.72 12.83 15.73
N VAL A 182 15.36 12.92 14.45
CA VAL A 182 15.32 14.20 13.73
C VAL A 182 14.33 15.15 14.41
N SER A 183 13.17 14.66 14.79
CA SER A 183 12.17 15.45 15.50
C SER A 183 12.64 15.92 16.86
N TYR A 184 13.28 15.05 17.64
CA TYR A 184 13.85 15.42 18.93
C TYR A 184 14.85 16.58 18.78
N LEU A 185 15.78 16.49 17.82
CA LEU A 185 16.77 17.54 17.58
C LEU A 185 16.13 18.86 17.13
N LEU A 186 15.26 18.82 16.13
CA LEU A 186 14.67 20.02 15.55
C LEU A 186 13.69 20.69 16.51
N ASN A 187 12.84 19.93 17.20
CA ASN A 187 11.93 20.49 18.20
C ASN A 187 12.70 21.11 19.37
N THR A 188 13.77 20.46 19.85
CA THR A 188 14.64 21.04 20.89
C THR A 188 15.28 22.34 20.42
N GLY A 189 15.77 22.38 19.18
CA GLY A 189 16.33 23.59 18.59
C GLY A 189 15.31 24.73 18.49
N VAL A 190 14.08 24.44 18.06
CA VAL A 190 12.98 25.43 18.01
C VAL A 190 12.60 25.92 19.40
N SER A 191 12.54 25.05 20.40
CA SER A 191 12.28 25.43 21.79
C SER A 191 13.37 26.37 22.35
N LEU A 192 14.65 26.04 22.12
CA LEU A 192 15.78 26.89 22.54
C LEU A 192 15.78 28.24 21.82
N LEU A 193 15.53 28.25 20.51
CA LEU A 193 15.42 29.48 19.73
C LEU A 193 14.27 30.36 20.23
N THR A 194 13.09 29.76 20.45
CA THR A 194 11.91 30.46 20.97
C THR A 194 12.22 31.10 22.32
N TYR A 195 12.85 30.36 23.24
CA TYR A 195 13.27 30.91 24.53
C TYR A 195 14.26 32.05 24.35
N SER A 196 15.28 31.88 23.51
CA SER A 196 16.32 32.90 23.30
C SER A 196 15.79 34.22 22.71
N LEU A 197 14.76 34.15 21.87
CA LEU A 197 14.16 35.32 21.22
C LEU A 197 13.10 36.01 22.07
N THR A 198 12.41 35.26 22.93
CA THR A 198 11.22 35.76 23.64
C THR A 198 11.39 35.84 25.16
N GLY A 199 12.34 35.11 25.73
CA GLY A 199 12.51 34.93 27.17
C GLY A 199 11.35 34.21 27.87
N SER A 200 10.36 33.69 27.13
CA SER A 200 9.11 33.20 27.69
C SER A 200 9.02 31.67 27.64
N ASN A 201 9.03 31.03 28.81
CA ASN A 201 8.77 29.59 28.94
C ASN A 201 7.37 29.22 28.47
N GLY A 202 6.36 30.06 28.74
CA GLY A 202 4.99 29.81 28.27
C GLY A 202 4.87 29.78 26.74
N LEU A 203 5.64 30.61 26.02
CA LEU A 203 5.68 30.54 24.56
C LEU A 203 6.40 29.28 24.07
N VAL A 204 7.42 28.80 24.77
CA VAL A 204 8.09 27.53 24.45
C VAL A 204 7.14 26.35 24.63
N GLU A 205 6.39 26.34 25.73
CA GLU A 205 5.39 25.31 26.07
C GLU A 205 4.19 25.30 25.12
N PHE A 206 3.93 26.41 24.42
CA PHE A 206 2.91 26.47 23.38
C PHE A 206 3.49 26.17 21.99
N ILE A 207 4.48 26.93 21.52
CA ILE A 207 5.03 26.83 20.17
C ILE A 207 5.67 25.47 19.93
N GLY A 208 6.40 24.93 20.89
CA GLY A 208 7.07 23.64 20.76
C GLY A 208 6.07 22.51 20.49
N PRO A 209 5.18 22.19 21.45
CA PRO A 209 4.21 21.10 21.30
C PRO A 209 3.11 21.38 20.27
N VAL A 210 2.56 22.59 20.18
CA VAL A 210 1.35 22.85 19.38
C VAL A 210 1.68 23.13 17.90
N ILE A 211 2.84 23.73 17.62
CA ILE A 211 3.20 24.18 16.26
C ILE A 211 4.40 23.40 15.72
N SER A 212 5.53 23.43 16.43
CA SER A 212 6.78 22.81 15.96
C SER A 212 6.63 21.31 15.84
N ALA A 213 6.15 20.63 16.88
CA ALA A 213 6.04 19.18 16.92
C ALA A 213 5.20 18.62 15.76
N PRO A 214 3.96 19.08 15.50
CA PRO A 214 3.20 18.60 14.35
C PRO A 214 3.91 18.82 13.01
N LEU A 215 4.50 20.00 12.80
CA LEU A 215 5.19 20.30 11.55
C LEU A 215 6.42 19.43 11.34
N VAL A 216 7.30 19.38 12.34
CA VAL A 216 8.58 18.68 12.28
C VAL A 216 8.37 17.17 12.26
N GLU A 217 7.49 16.67 13.13
CA GLU A 217 7.29 15.23 13.30
C GLU A 217 6.53 14.62 12.14
N GLU A 218 5.41 15.21 11.70
CA GLU A 218 4.67 14.64 10.58
C GLU A 218 5.46 14.76 9.27
N THR A 219 6.28 15.81 9.11
CA THR A 219 7.23 15.88 7.98
C THR A 219 8.26 14.76 8.06
N SER A 220 8.90 14.56 9.21
CA SER A 220 9.95 13.55 9.39
C SER A 220 9.43 12.12 9.22
N LYS A 221 8.22 11.84 9.72
CA LYS A 221 7.49 10.59 9.48
C LYS A 221 7.12 10.44 8.00
N GLY A 222 6.55 11.49 7.40
CA GLY A 222 6.17 11.53 6.00
C GLY A 222 7.33 11.30 5.02
N LEU A 223 8.55 11.74 5.35
CA LEU A 223 9.73 11.44 4.53
C LEU A 223 10.01 9.93 4.44
N GLY A 224 9.65 9.14 5.47
CA GLY A 224 9.71 7.69 5.44
C GLY A 224 8.70 7.08 4.47
N LEU A 225 7.49 7.63 4.43
CA LEU A 225 6.48 7.27 3.43
C LEU A 225 6.99 7.56 2.01
N LEU A 226 7.60 8.73 1.81
CA LEU A 226 8.18 9.12 0.53
C LEU A 226 9.32 8.20 0.11
N LEU A 227 10.20 7.84 1.06
CA LEU A 227 11.25 6.86 0.85
C LEU A 227 10.68 5.51 0.42
N LEU A 228 9.69 4.98 1.13
CA LEU A 228 9.04 3.70 0.80
C LEU A 228 8.35 3.74 -0.56
N MET A 229 7.66 4.84 -0.87
CA MET A 229 7.07 5.04 -2.20
C MET A 229 8.13 4.98 -3.30
N LEU A 230 9.33 5.55 -3.08
CA LEU A 230 10.40 5.60 -4.08
C LEU A 230 11.22 4.30 -4.16
N LEU A 231 11.52 3.67 -3.02
CA LEU A 231 12.31 2.45 -2.90
C LEU A 231 11.49 1.20 -3.26
N ALA A 232 10.24 1.17 -2.85
CA ALA A 232 9.33 0.05 -3.00
C ALA A 232 8.12 0.41 -3.89
N ARG A 233 8.37 1.10 -5.01
CA ARG A 233 7.32 1.53 -5.97
C ARG A 233 6.31 0.43 -6.30
N ARG A 234 6.77 -0.81 -6.47
CA ARG A 234 5.90 -1.97 -6.76
C ARG A 234 4.87 -2.25 -5.66
N TYR A 235 5.16 -1.87 -4.42
CA TYR A 235 4.40 -2.19 -3.21
C TYR A 235 3.64 -0.96 -2.66
N PHE A 236 3.72 0.18 -3.35
CA PHE A 236 3.01 1.41 -3.00
C PHE A 236 2.10 1.79 -4.16
N ASN A 237 0.93 1.15 -4.26
CA ASN A 237 0.01 1.26 -5.40
C ASN A 237 -1.32 1.92 -5.05
N GLY A 238 -1.58 2.22 -3.77
CA GLY A 238 -2.82 2.86 -3.38
C GLY A 238 -2.94 3.37 -1.95
N PRO A 239 -4.13 3.88 -1.59
CA PRO A 239 -4.41 4.45 -0.28
C PRO A 239 -4.23 3.45 0.86
N LEU A 240 -4.56 2.16 0.66
CA LEU A 240 -4.40 1.13 1.68
C LEU A 240 -2.92 0.92 2.01
N ASP A 241 -2.05 0.81 1.01
CA ASP A 241 -0.60 0.68 1.21
C ASP A 241 -0.04 1.91 1.94
N GLY A 242 -0.48 3.10 1.54
CA GLY A 242 -0.11 4.36 2.19
C GLY A 242 -0.54 4.41 3.66
N LEU A 243 -1.76 3.94 3.97
CA LEU A 243 -2.24 3.79 5.35
C LEU A 243 -1.35 2.82 6.13
N ILE A 244 -1.09 1.63 5.59
CA ILE A 244 -0.31 0.57 6.25
C ILE A 244 1.10 1.09 6.61
N TYR A 245 1.81 1.66 5.64
CA TYR A 245 3.15 2.20 5.90
C TYR A 245 3.12 3.41 6.82
N GLY A 246 2.12 4.28 6.68
CA GLY A 246 1.99 5.48 7.49
C GLY A 246 1.71 5.15 8.95
N ALA A 247 0.81 4.20 9.20
CA ALA A 247 0.48 3.70 10.52
C ALA A 247 1.68 3.06 11.22
N LEU A 248 2.49 2.28 10.50
CA LEU A 248 3.67 1.64 11.06
C LEU A 248 4.81 2.64 11.35
N ILE A 249 4.99 3.64 10.49
CA ILE A 249 5.92 4.75 10.77
C ILE A 249 5.45 5.52 12.00
N GLY A 250 4.16 5.87 12.07
CA GLY A 250 3.58 6.55 13.22
C GLY A 250 3.70 5.73 14.51
N GLY A 251 3.44 4.42 14.45
CA GLY A 251 3.60 3.51 15.59
C GLY A 251 5.07 3.36 16.04
N GLY A 252 6.01 3.26 15.10
CA GLY A 252 7.44 3.27 15.40
C GLY A 252 7.87 4.57 16.07
N PHE A 253 7.41 5.71 15.59
CA PHE A 253 7.67 7.00 16.23
C PHE A 253 7.09 7.05 17.65
N ALA A 254 5.83 6.64 17.81
CA ALA A 254 5.15 6.59 19.10
C ALA A 254 5.87 5.69 20.10
N PHE A 255 6.49 4.60 19.65
CA PHE A 255 7.32 3.75 20.50
C PHE A 255 8.45 4.54 21.17
N THR A 256 9.30 5.20 20.40
CA THR A 256 10.44 5.96 20.94
C THR A 256 9.97 7.15 21.76
N GLU A 257 8.93 7.84 21.29
CA GLU A 257 8.39 9.01 21.99
C GLU A 257 7.78 8.62 23.35
N ASN A 258 7.00 7.54 23.40
CA ASN A 258 6.37 7.08 24.64
C ASN A 258 7.39 6.66 25.71
N ILE A 259 8.57 6.15 25.33
CA ILE A 259 9.66 5.89 26.29
C ILE A 259 10.03 7.17 27.04
N LEU A 260 10.19 8.28 26.31
CA LEU A 260 10.54 9.57 26.90
C LEU A 260 9.40 10.12 27.77
N TYR A 261 8.15 9.99 27.34
CA TYR A 261 7.00 10.42 28.15
C TYR A 261 6.87 9.60 29.42
N TYR A 262 6.95 8.27 29.35
CA TYR A 262 6.83 7.42 30.54
C TYR A 262 7.99 7.66 31.51
N ALA A 263 9.20 7.92 31.00
CA ALA A 263 10.32 8.34 31.83
C ALA A 263 10.06 9.68 32.55
N ARG A 264 9.44 10.66 31.89
CA ARG A 264 9.01 11.91 32.56
C ARG A 264 7.95 11.66 33.62
N GLY A 265 6.94 10.82 33.32
CA GLY A 265 5.93 10.45 34.31
C GLY A 265 6.50 9.75 35.54
N LEU A 266 7.61 9.01 35.39
CA LEU A 266 8.34 8.45 36.52
C LEU A 266 8.94 9.53 37.42
N GLU A 267 9.52 10.58 36.85
CA GLU A 267 10.06 11.71 37.62
C GLU A 267 8.95 12.49 38.33
N ASP A 268 7.85 12.75 37.63
CA ASP A 268 6.76 13.59 38.15
C ASP A 268 5.90 12.89 39.21
N GLY A 269 5.72 11.56 39.08
CA GLY A 269 4.74 10.82 39.87
C GLY A 269 5.13 9.38 40.22
N GLY A 270 6.40 9.02 40.09
CA GLY A 270 6.89 7.66 40.34
C GLY A 270 6.21 6.61 39.45
N GLY A 271 6.15 5.37 39.93
CA GLY A 271 5.51 4.28 39.19
C GLY A 271 4.02 4.55 38.85
N VAL A 272 3.31 5.34 39.67
CA VAL A 272 1.94 5.75 39.38
C VAL A 272 1.89 6.67 38.16
N GLY A 273 2.81 7.64 38.05
CA GLY A 273 2.91 8.53 36.89
C GLY A 273 3.20 7.77 35.59
N VAL A 274 4.05 6.73 35.65
CA VAL A 274 4.28 5.82 34.51
C VAL A 274 2.98 5.15 34.06
N VAL A 275 2.21 4.60 35.00
CA VAL A 275 0.93 3.93 34.70
C VAL A 275 -0.09 4.91 34.11
N VAL A 276 -0.21 6.11 34.68
CA VAL A 276 -1.12 7.15 34.17
C VAL A 276 -0.79 7.51 32.73
N LEU A 277 0.49 7.78 32.43
CA LEU A 277 0.90 8.12 31.06
C LEU A 277 0.79 6.92 30.12
N PHE A 278 1.05 5.70 30.58
CA PHE A 278 0.82 4.50 29.78
C PHE A 278 -0.66 4.34 29.42
N VAL A 279 -1.59 4.55 30.36
CA VAL A 279 -3.02 4.49 30.07
C VAL A 279 -3.42 5.61 29.10
N MET A 280 -3.04 6.85 29.38
CA MET A 280 -3.43 7.99 28.55
C MET A 280 -2.86 7.90 27.13
N ARG A 281 -1.57 7.56 27.00
CA ARG A 281 -0.88 7.58 25.70
C ARG A 281 -0.83 6.22 25.01
N GLY A 282 -0.52 5.18 25.78
CA GLY A 282 -0.32 3.82 25.27
C GLY A 282 -1.61 3.00 25.09
N VAL A 283 -2.72 3.42 25.70
CA VAL A 283 -4.02 2.74 25.60
C VAL A 283 -5.08 3.65 24.99
N LEU A 284 -5.36 4.81 25.61
CA LEU A 284 -6.45 5.69 25.17
C LEU A 284 -6.12 6.45 23.88
N ASN A 285 -4.87 6.88 23.70
CA ASN A 285 -4.37 7.51 22.46
C ASN A 285 -3.45 6.59 21.65
N ILE A 286 -3.69 5.27 21.69
CA ILE A 286 -2.79 4.28 21.08
C ILE A 286 -2.60 4.49 19.57
N PHE A 287 -3.64 4.97 18.87
CA PHE A 287 -3.62 5.12 17.41
C PHE A 287 -3.25 6.53 16.94
N GLY A 288 -3.09 7.53 17.82
CA GLY A 288 -2.93 8.94 17.42
C GLY A 288 -1.88 9.15 16.32
N HIS A 289 -0.61 8.82 16.59
CA HIS A 289 0.44 8.94 15.56
C HIS A 289 0.22 8.06 14.33
N ALA A 290 -0.38 6.87 14.51
CA ALA A 290 -0.70 6.01 13.39
C ALA A 290 -1.74 6.67 12.46
N ILE A 291 -2.75 7.34 13.03
CA ILE A 291 -3.79 8.08 12.31
C ILE A 291 -3.20 9.27 11.57
N TYR A 292 -2.39 10.10 12.25
CA TYR A 292 -1.85 11.34 11.68
C TYR A 292 -1.00 11.05 10.45
N THR A 293 -0.06 10.12 10.56
CA THR A 293 0.82 9.75 9.43
C THR A 293 0.07 8.93 8.36
N SER A 294 -0.93 8.12 8.76
CA SER A 294 -1.80 7.45 7.78
C SER A 294 -2.54 8.45 6.89
N ALA A 295 -2.98 9.60 7.41
CA ALA A 295 -3.68 10.61 6.62
C ALA A 295 -2.83 11.07 5.42
N THR A 296 -1.53 11.32 5.64
CA THR A 296 -0.57 11.60 4.57
C THR A 296 -0.42 10.43 3.62
N GLY A 297 -0.23 9.22 4.15
CA GLY A 297 -0.09 8.01 3.34
C GLY A 297 -1.27 7.74 2.43
N ILE A 298 -2.50 7.90 2.93
CA ILE A 298 -3.75 7.72 2.18
C ILE A 298 -3.83 8.69 1.00
N LEU A 299 -3.54 9.97 1.22
CA LEU A 299 -3.59 10.98 0.17
C LEU A 299 -2.51 10.74 -0.90
N VAL A 300 -1.28 10.46 -0.49
CA VAL A 300 -0.20 10.10 -1.42
C VAL A 300 -0.58 8.83 -2.20
N GLY A 301 -1.06 7.79 -1.52
CA GLY A 301 -1.51 6.54 -2.13
C GLY A 301 -2.64 6.72 -3.14
N PHE A 302 -3.61 7.58 -2.84
CA PHE A 302 -4.70 7.92 -3.76
C PHE A 302 -4.18 8.57 -5.03
N VAL A 303 -3.27 9.53 -4.90
CA VAL A 303 -2.64 10.21 -6.04
C VAL A 303 -1.76 9.26 -6.83
N VAL A 304 -0.98 8.39 -6.18
CA VAL A 304 -0.17 7.37 -6.86
C VAL A 304 -1.04 6.44 -7.69
N ARG A 305 -2.15 5.94 -7.11
CA ARG A 305 -3.09 5.06 -7.81
C ARG A 305 -3.71 5.71 -9.05
N LYS A 306 -4.04 7.00 -8.95
CA LYS A 306 -4.82 7.71 -9.97
C LYS A 306 -3.94 8.34 -11.04
N TRP A 307 -2.82 8.92 -10.65
CA TRP A 307 -1.99 9.77 -11.50
C TRP A 307 -0.52 9.39 -11.53
N GLY A 308 -0.13 8.34 -10.81
CA GLY A 308 1.20 7.77 -10.86
C GLY A 308 2.17 8.32 -9.82
N THR A 309 3.34 7.71 -9.77
CA THR A 309 4.35 7.93 -8.73
C THR A 309 4.90 9.36 -8.73
N GLY A 310 5.04 9.97 -9.91
CA GLY A 310 5.52 11.35 -10.04
C GLY A 310 4.58 12.36 -9.39
N MET A 311 3.26 12.22 -9.62
CA MET A 311 2.27 13.06 -8.95
C MET A 311 2.19 12.76 -7.45
N GLY A 312 2.40 11.50 -7.06
CA GLY A 312 2.51 11.11 -5.65
C GLY A 312 3.61 11.86 -4.90
N PHE A 313 4.76 12.09 -5.55
CA PHE A 313 5.84 12.91 -5.01
C PHE A 313 5.43 14.37 -4.87
N LEU A 314 4.76 14.94 -5.87
CA LEU A 314 4.34 16.35 -5.86
C LEU A 314 3.24 16.64 -4.83
N VAL A 315 2.32 15.69 -4.59
CA VAL A 315 1.25 15.87 -3.60
C VAL A 315 1.74 15.72 -2.16
N PHE A 316 2.99 15.29 -1.94
CA PHE A 316 3.51 15.01 -0.60
C PHE A 316 3.33 16.18 0.37
N ILE A 317 3.66 17.40 -0.05
CA ILE A 317 3.55 18.59 0.79
C ILE A 317 2.10 18.86 1.24
N PRO A 318 1.11 19.00 0.34
CA PRO A 318 -0.28 19.19 0.78
C PRO A 318 -0.86 17.96 1.49
N ALA A 319 -0.33 16.75 1.26
CA ALA A 319 -0.75 15.55 1.97
C ALA A 319 -0.33 15.52 3.45
N LEU A 320 0.66 16.33 3.87
CA LEU A 320 1.05 16.46 5.27
C LEU A 320 0.01 17.22 6.10
N ILE A 321 -0.72 18.14 5.48
CA ILE A 321 -1.58 19.12 6.17
C ILE A 321 -2.61 18.44 7.09
N PRO A 322 -3.39 17.42 6.66
CA PRO A 322 -4.38 16.82 7.56
C PRO A 322 -3.75 16.14 8.78
N GLY A 323 -2.62 15.46 8.61
CA GLY A 323 -1.88 14.83 9.71
C GLY A 323 -1.35 15.88 10.71
N MET A 324 -0.74 16.95 10.19
CA MET A 324 -0.25 18.08 11.00
C MET A 324 -1.37 18.77 11.76
N LEU A 325 -2.54 18.98 11.13
CA LEU A 325 -3.69 19.61 11.79
C LEU A 325 -4.27 18.72 12.88
N LEU A 326 -4.47 17.42 12.62
CA LEU A 326 -4.97 16.49 13.64
C LEU A 326 -4.01 16.41 14.83
N HIS A 327 -2.72 16.30 14.57
CA HIS A 327 -1.70 16.26 15.61
C HIS A 327 -1.61 17.58 16.39
N GLY A 328 -1.62 18.72 15.69
CA GLY A 328 -1.63 20.04 16.33
C GLY A 328 -2.88 20.30 17.15
N LEU A 329 -4.05 19.86 16.69
CA LEU A 329 -5.29 19.94 17.46
C LEU A 329 -5.21 19.07 18.72
N TRP A 330 -4.71 17.84 18.62
CA TRP A 330 -4.48 16.99 19.78
C TRP A 330 -3.57 17.68 20.81
N ASN A 331 -2.42 18.20 20.37
CA ASN A 331 -1.47 18.88 21.26
C ASN A 331 -2.05 20.17 21.84
N LEU A 332 -2.80 20.95 21.06
CA LEU A 332 -3.48 22.15 21.54
C LEU A 332 -4.44 21.81 22.68
N PHE A 333 -5.36 20.85 22.45
CA PHE A 333 -6.33 20.49 23.48
C PHE A 333 -5.68 19.85 24.70
N ALA A 334 -4.66 19.00 24.51
CA ALA A 334 -3.89 18.44 25.62
C ALA A 334 -3.19 19.53 26.46
N THR A 335 -2.72 20.61 25.82
CA THR A 335 -2.03 21.74 26.49
C THR A 335 -3.01 22.64 27.25
N LEU A 336 -4.21 22.87 26.72
CA LEU A 336 -5.21 23.75 27.36
C LEU A 336 -5.66 23.23 28.74
N GLY A 337 -5.63 21.92 28.96
CA GLY A 337 -6.14 21.31 30.19
C GLY A 337 -7.65 21.55 30.37
N GLY A 338 -8.18 21.29 31.57
CA GLY A 338 -9.62 21.51 31.86
C GLY A 338 -10.26 20.53 32.85
N GLY A 339 -9.46 19.74 33.56
CA GLY A 339 -9.94 18.77 34.54
C GLY A 339 -10.63 17.56 33.91
N LEU A 340 -11.27 16.75 34.76
CA LEU A 340 -11.84 15.46 34.37
C LEU A 340 -12.90 15.56 33.23
N PRO A 341 -13.88 16.50 33.25
CA PRO A 341 -14.87 16.58 32.18
C PRO A 341 -14.24 16.85 30.81
N PHE A 342 -13.24 17.74 30.77
CA PHE A 342 -12.52 18.04 29.53
C PHE A 342 -11.71 16.85 29.03
N MET A 343 -11.02 16.14 29.94
CA MET A 343 -10.29 14.91 29.58
C MET A 343 -11.22 13.84 28.99
N LEU A 344 -12.42 13.66 29.56
CA LEU A 344 -13.40 12.71 29.03
C LEU A 344 -13.85 13.08 27.61
N VAL A 345 -14.05 14.37 27.33
CA VAL A 345 -14.39 14.84 25.98
C VAL A 345 -13.21 14.64 25.01
N LEU A 346 -12.00 14.98 25.43
CA LEU A 346 -10.78 14.84 24.62
C LEU A 346 -10.53 13.37 24.22
N PHE A 347 -10.50 12.45 25.19
CA PHE A 347 -10.29 11.03 24.91
C PHE A 347 -11.51 10.38 24.25
N GLY A 348 -12.73 10.88 24.50
CA GLY A 348 -13.92 10.46 23.76
C GLY A 348 -13.85 10.84 22.28
N GLY A 349 -13.33 12.04 21.98
CA GLY A 349 -13.04 12.48 20.61
C GLY A 349 -11.97 11.63 19.92
N GLU A 350 -10.89 11.30 20.63
CA GLU A 350 -9.85 10.41 20.11
C GLU A 350 -10.35 8.97 19.87
N ALA A 351 -11.19 8.44 20.77
CA ALA A 351 -11.83 7.15 20.57
C ALA A 351 -12.74 7.15 19.32
N LEU A 352 -13.47 8.24 19.07
CA LEU A 352 -14.26 8.41 17.86
C LEU A 352 -13.37 8.50 16.61
N LEU A 353 -12.27 9.26 16.67
CA LEU A 353 -11.31 9.37 15.56
C LEU A 353 -10.68 8.01 15.23
N SER A 354 -10.28 7.26 16.27
CA SER A 354 -9.79 5.88 16.17
C SER A 354 -10.82 4.95 15.53
N LEU A 355 -12.09 5.04 15.92
CA LEU A 355 -13.18 4.26 15.31
C LEU A 355 -13.36 4.60 13.82
N VAL A 356 -13.36 5.89 13.47
CA VAL A 356 -13.43 6.35 12.07
C VAL A 356 -12.26 5.80 11.26
N TRP A 357 -11.05 5.82 11.82
CA TRP A 357 -9.87 5.28 11.16
C TRP A 357 -9.94 3.76 10.96
N LEU A 358 -10.43 2.99 11.94
CA LEU A 358 -10.66 1.55 11.79
C LEU A 358 -11.73 1.24 10.73
N ILE A 359 -12.81 2.02 10.67
CA ILE A 359 -13.82 1.90 9.61
C ILE A 359 -13.19 2.22 8.25
N LEU A 360 -12.35 3.26 8.17
CA LEU A 360 -11.66 3.64 6.95
C LEU A 360 -10.74 2.51 6.44
N ILE A 361 -10.03 1.80 7.32
CA ILE A 361 -9.27 0.60 6.94
C ILE A 361 -10.17 -0.41 6.23
N MET A 362 -11.34 -0.71 6.80
CA MET A 362 -12.29 -1.67 6.21
C MET A 362 -12.82 -1.20 4.86
N VAL A 363 -13.11 0.11 4.71
CA VAL A 363 -13.52 0.73 3.45
C VAL A 363 -12.41 0.64 2.39
N LEU A 364 -11.16 0.89 2.75
CA LEU A 364 -10.02 0.79 1.84
C LEU A 364 -9.74 -0.64 1.41
N ILE A 365 -9.88 -1.63 2.30
CA ILE A 365 -9.79 -3.06 1.96
C ILE A 365 -10.90 -3.44 0.97
N TRP A 366 -12.11 -2.94 1.19
CA TRP A 366 -13.23 -3.18 0.27
C TRP A 366 -12.99 -2.54 -1.10
N ASP A 367 -12.48 -1.31 -1.15
CA ASP A 367 -12.11 -0.64 -2.39
C ASP A 367 -11.00 -1.39 -3.14
N GLU A 368 -9.99 -1.90 -2.43
CA GLU A 368 -8.92 -2.75 -3.01
C GLU A 368 -9.49 -4.02 -3.64
N SER A 369 -10.42 -4.68 -2.94
CA SER A 369 -11.09 -5.87 -3.45
C SER A 369 -11.92 -5.58 -4.70
N ARG A 370 -12.63 -4.45 -4.72
CA ARG A 370 -13.43 -4.04 -5.88
C ARG A 370 -12.53 -3.71 -7.07
N LEU A 371 -11.45 -2.96 -6.84
CA LEU A 371 -10.48 -2.63 -7.87
C LEU A 371 -9.83 -3.89 -8.47
N THR A 372 -9.45 -4.83 -7.61
CA THR A 372 -8.94 -6.15 -8.03
C THR A 372 -9.93 -6.84 -8.97
N ARG A 373 -11.21 -6.85 -8.62
CA ARG A 373 -12.27 -7.48 -9.44
C ARG A 373 -12.40 -6.84 -10.82
N VAL A 374 -12.41 -5.51 -10.86
CA VAL A 374 -12.51 -4.75 -12.12
C VAL A 374 -11.31 -5.05 -13.03
N ARG A 375 -10.09 -5.00 -12.48
CA ARG A 375 -8.86 -5.22 -13.25
C ARG A 375 -8.71 -6.65 -13.73
N LEU A 376 -9.08 -7.63 -12.91
CA LEU A 376 -9.13 -9.04 -13.35
C LEU A 376 -10.23 -9.28 -14.37
N GLY A 377 -11.33 -8.53 -14.31
CA GLY A 377 -12.41 -8.53 -15.30
C GLY A 377 -11.95 -8.13 -16.70
N ASP A 378 -11.05 -7.16 -16.82
CA ASP A 378 -10.43 -6.77 -18.10
C ASP A 378 -9.74 -7.97 -18.78
N TYR A 379 -9.06 -8.81 -17.99
CA TYR A 379 -8.42 -10.04 -18.48
C TYR A 379 -9.42 -11.16 -18.79
N ALA A 380 -10.52 -11.25 -18.04
CA ALA A 380 -11.58 -12.23 -18.32
C ALA A 380 -12.31 -11.93 -19.62
N ASN A 381 -12.60 -10.65 -19.89
CA ASN A 381 -13.20 -10.20 -21.14
C ASN A 381 -12.29 -10.45 -22.37
N LEU A 382 -10.99 -10.68 -22.16
CA LEU A 382 -10.04 -11.04 -23.21
C LEU A 382 -9.71 -12.54 -23.25
N GLY A 383 -10.30 -13.35 -22.37
CA GLY A 383 -10.14 -14.81 -22.35
C GLY A 383 -8.88 -15.32 -21.64
N TRP A 384 -8.22 -14.49 -20.82
CA TRP A 384 -7.10 -14.93 -19.97
C TRP A 384 -7.58 -15.64 -18.69
N LEU A 385 -8.72 -15.20 -18.14
CA LEU A 385 -9.41 -15.76 -16.98
C LEU A 385 -10.88 -16.03 -17.33
N THR A 386 -11.55 -16.90 -16.57
CA THR A 386 -13.03 -16.96 -16.60
C THR A 386 -13.64 -15.95 -15.63
N HIS A 387 -14.88 -15.56 -15.85
CA HIS A 387 -15.59 -14.63 -14.96
C HIS A 387 -15.78 -15.22 -13.55
N GLU A 388 -15.93 -16.54 -13.44
CA GLU A 388 -16.02 -17.27 -12.17
C GLU A 388 -14.67 -17.27 -11.43
N GLU A 389 -13.56 -17.38 -12.15
CA GLU A 389 -12.22 -17.24 -11.56
C GLU A 389 -12.00 -15.83 -11.04
N VAL A 390 -12.49 -14.80 -11.73
CA VAL A 390 -12.44 -13.42 -11.24
C VAL A 390 -13.17 -13.29 -9.91
N ASP A 391 -14.36 -13.87 -9.77
CA ASP A 391 -15.12 -13.83 -8.52
C ASP A 391 -14.43 -14.64 -7.39
N MET A 392 -13.79 -15.76 -7.73
CA MET A 392 -12.98 -16.54 -6.79
C MET A 392 -11.75 -15.75 -6.31
N LEU A 393 -11.04 -15.08 -7.22
CA LEU A 393 -9.78 -14.38 -6.96
C LEU A 393 -9.98 -13.00 -6.34
N ALA A 394 -11.10 -12.34 -6.62
CA ALA A 394 -11.34 -10.95 -6.22
C ALA A 394 -12.32 -10.80 -5.05
N THR A 395 -12.72 -11.89 -4.38
CA THR A 395 -13.56 -11.84 -3.17
C THR A 395 -12.97 -12.62 -2.00
N TRP A 396 -13.25 -12.18 -0.77
CA TRP A 396 -12.82 -12.89 0.44
C TRP A 396 -13.40 -14.30 0.53
N LYS A 397 -14.71 -14.43 0.24
CA LYS A 397 -15.41 -15.72 0.24
C LYS A 397 -14.83 -16.65 -0.82
N GLY A 398 -14.65 -16.17 -2.04
CA GLY A 398 -14.05 -16.91 -3.14
C GLY A 398 -12.63 -17.40 -2.83
N ARG A 399 -11.75 -16.53 -2.33
CA ARG A 399 -10.38 -16.90 -1.92
C ARG A 399 -10.39 -17.96 -0.83
N ARG A 400 -11.33 -17.90 0.12
CA ARG A 400 -11.46 -18.89 1.20
C ARG A 400 -11.92 -20.25 0.65
N GLU A 401 -12.91 -20.25 -0.23
CA GLU A 401 -13.43 -21.45 -0.89
C GLU A 401 -12.38 -22.09 -1.80
N GLY A 402 -11.70 -21.31 -2.64
CA GLY A 402 -10.61 -21.79 -3.49
C GLY A 402 -9.47 -22.42 -2.68
N LYS A 403 -9.06 -21.80 -1.56
CA LYS A 403 -8.07 -22.40 -0.64
C LYS A 403 -8.54 -23.67 0.06
N ARG A 404 -9.84 -23.82 0.31
CA ARG A 404 -10.43 -25.04 0.90
C ARG A 404 -10.46 -26.18 -0.11
N TRP A 405 -10.96 -25.91 -1.31
CA TRP A 405 -10.94 -26.85 -2.43
C TRP A 405 -9.50 -27.30 -2.73
N ALA A 406 -8.58 -26.36 -2.88
CA ALA A 406 -7.17 -26.67 -3.13
C ALA A 406 -6.52 -27.49 -2.01
N ALA A 407 -7.01 -27.38 -0.76
CA ALA A 407 -6.52 -28.22 0.32
C ALA A 407 -6.99 -29.67 0.21
N GLN A 408 -8.18 -29.91 -0.36
CA GLN A 408 -8.71 -31.27 -0.58
C GLN A 408 -7.89 -32.05 -1.62
N ILE A 409 -7.31 -31.33 -2.59
CA ILE A 409 -6.47 -31.91 -3.66
C ILE A 409 -4.96 -31.75 -3.38
N GLY A 410 -4.55 -31.38 -2.17
CA GLY A 410 -3.13 -31.19 -1.81
C GLY A 410 -2.43 -29.95 -2.41
N ALA A 411 -3.11 -29.17 -3.26
CA ALA A 411 -2.56 -28.02 -3.99
C ALA A 411 -2.73 -26.65 -3.29
N LYS A 412 -2.96 -26.62 -1.97
CA LYS A 412 -3.16 -25.38 -1.20
C LYS A 412 -2.02 -24.34 -1.38
N PRO A 413 -0.73 -24.72 -1.42
CA PRO A 413 0.36 -23.76 -1.70
C PRO A 413 0.24 -23.14 -3.09
N VAL A 414 -0.14 -23.92 -4.10
CA VAL A 414 -0.33 -23.47 -5.48
C VAL A 414 -1.47 -22.46 -5.56
N MET A 415 -2.60 -22.73 -4.89
CA MET A 415 -3.73 -21.79 -4.83
C MET A 415 -3.36 -20.47 -4.14
N LYS A 416 -2.55 -20.52 -3.07
CA LYS A 416 -2.05 -19.29 -2.43
C LYS A 416 -1.20 -18.47 -3.40
N ARG A 417 -0.33 -19.13 -4.17
CA ARG A 417 0.49 -18.47 -5.21
C ARG A 417 -0.38 -17.88 -6.32
N PHE A 418 -1.38 -18.62 -6.79
CA PHE A 418 -2.33 -18.16 -7.80
C PHE A 418 -3.12 -16.92 -7.37
N ILE A 419 -3.66 -16.91 -6.13
CA ILE A 419 -4.35 -15.74 -5.55
C ILE A 419 -3.41 -14.54 -5.47
N ARG A 420 -2.18 -14.74 -4.96
CA ARG A 420 -1.20 -13.65 -4.80
C ARG A 420 -0.80 -13.05 -6.15
N GLU A 421 -0.47 -13.88 -7.13
CA GLU A 421 -0.06 -13.41 -8.44
C GLU A 421 -1.22 -12.74 -9.21
N SER A 422 -2.46 -13.11 -8.92
CA SER A 422 -3.64 -12.45 -9.49
C SER A 422 -3.84 -11.05 -8.88
N ALA A 423 -3.63 -10.90 -7.57
CA ALA A 423 -3.63 -9.59 -6.92
C ALA A 423 -2.49 -8.71 -7.47
N ASP A 424 -1.28 -9.25 -7.59
CA ASP A 424 -0.14 -8.57 -8.22
C ASP A 424 -0.48 -8.13 -9.66
N LEU A 425 -1.13 -8.99 -10.46
CA LEU A 425 -1.52 -8.66 -11.83
C LEU A 425 -2.51 -7.48 -11.88
N ALA A 426 -3.51 -7.49 -10.99
CA ALA A 426 -4.48 -6.40 -10.90
C ALA A 426 -3.82 -5.07 -10.51
N SER A 427 -2.91 -5.10 -9.54
CA SER A 427 -2.15 -3.94 -9.08
C SER A 427 -1.23 -3.39 -10.18
N ILE A 428 -0.48 -4.26 -10.86
CA ILE A 428 0.39 -3.88 -12.00
C ILE A 428 -0.46 -3.29 -13.14
N ARG A 429 -1.64 -3.84 -13.42
CA ARG A 429 -2.55 -3.29 -14.42
C ARG A 429 -2.98 -1.88 -14.06
N GLN A 430 -3.41 -1.65 -12.82
CA GLN A 430 -3.79 -0.32 -12.37
C GLN A 430 -2.62 0.67 -12.50
N ARG A 431 -1.40 0.23 -12.18
CA ARG A 431 -0.20 1.04 -12.33
C ARG A 431 0.09 1.41 -13.79
N LEU A 432 -0.05 0.49 -14.73
CA LEU A 432 0.11 0.79 -16.17
C LEU A 432 -0.88 1.84 -16.66
N LEU A 433 -2.10 1.88 -16.10
CA LEU A 433 -3.09 2.90 -16.41
C LEU A 433 -2.73 4.28 -15.81
N ALA A 434 -1.98 4.32 -14.71
CA ALA A 434 -1.62 5.55 -14.01
C ALA A 434 -0.26 6.13 -14.46
N ASP A 435 0.78 5.30 -14.49
CA ASP A 435 2.17 5.63 -14.84
C ASP A 435 2.43 5.56 -16.37
N GLY A 436 1.56 4.92 -17.15
CA GLY A 436 1.75 4.67 -18.59
C GLY A 436 2.51 3.37 -18.92
N ALA A 437 2.64 3.07 -20.22
CA ALA A 437 3.23 1.82 -20.74
C ALA A 437 4.77 1.72 -20.60
N HIS A 438 5.29 1.83 -19.37
CA HIS A 438 6.72 1.67 -19.13
C HIS A 438 7.17 0.22 -19.48
N PRO A 439 8.19 0.01 -20.35
CA PRO A 439 8.53 -1.33 -20.87
C PRO A 439 8.80 -2.38 -19.80
N LYS A 440 9.47 -2.01 -18.71
CA LYS A 440 9.71 -2.91 -17.57
C LYS A 440 8.41 -3.39 -16.91
N VAL A 441 7.40 -2.53 -16.79
CA VAL A 441 6.14 -2.86 -16.13
C VAL A 441 5.28 -3.74 -17.03
N VAL A 442 5.29 -3.49 -18.34
CA VAL A 442 4.67 -4.37 -19.35
C VAL A 442 5.30 -5.77 -19.32
N GLY A 443 6.63 -5.86 -19.20
CA GLY A 443 7.31 -7.15 -19.02
C GLY A 443 6.92 -7.88 -17.74
N ILE A 444 6.64 -7.16 -16.64
CA ILE A 444 6.13 -7.76 -15.40
C ILE A 444 4.69 -8.28 -15.60
N GLU A 445 3.81 -7.51 -16.25
CA GLU A 445 2.44 -7.91 -16.59
C GLU A 445 2.43 -9.21 -17.41
N ALA A 446 3.25 -9.28 -18.46
CA ALA A 446 3.40 -10.48 -19.30
C ALA A 446 3.91 -11.70 -18.52
N ASN A 447 4.92 -11.51 -17.66
CA ASN A 447 5.44 -12.57 -16.80
C ASN A 447 4.40 -13.08 -15.80
N LEU A 448 3.60 -12.19 -15.21
CA LEU A 448 2.51 -12.57 -14.30
C LEU A 448 1.43 -13.37 -15.02
N LEU A 449 1.04 -12.97 -16.24
CA LEU A 449 0.10 -13.74 -17.06
C LEU A 449 0.62 -15.15 -17.39
N ALA A 450 1.91 -15.29 -17.71
CA ALA A 450 2.54 -16.58 -17.94
C ALA A 450 2.53 -17.47 -16.68
N ARG A 451 2.85 -16.91 -15.51
CA ARG A 451 2.83 -17.62 -14.23
C ARG A 451 1.43 -18.01 -13.78
N LEU A 452 0.42 -17.15 -13.97
CA LEU A 452 -0.97 -17.50 -13.72
C LEU A 452 -1.42 -18.70 -14.56
N THR A 453 -1.05 -18.70 -15.84
CA THR A 453 -1.31 -19.83 -16.74
C THR A 453 -0.58 -21.11 -16.29
N GLN A 454 0.61 -20.99 -15.71
CA GLN A 454 1.34 -22.14 -15.13
C GLN A 454 0.68 -22.65 -13.84
N ASN A 455 0.36 -21.76 -12.90
CA ASN A 455 -0.28 -22.13 -11.64
C ASN A 455 -1.64 -22.77 -11.86
N ARG A 456 -2.42 -22.30 -12.83
CA ARG A 456 -3.69 -22.94 -13.20
C ARG A 456 -3.47 -24.38 -13.67
N ARG A 457 -2.46 -24.60 -14.53
CA ARG A 457 -2.12 -25.96 -15.02
C ARG A 457 -1.70 -26.89 -13.88
N GLU A 458 -0.89 -26.38 -12.96
CA GLU A 458 -0.46 -27.11 -11.77
C GLU A 458 -1.66 -27.42 -10.84
N LEU A 459 -2.62 -26.50 -10.66
CA LEU A 459 -3.84 -26.77 -9.91
C LEU A 459 -4.69 -27.88 -10.55
N LEU A 460 -4.84 -27.86 -11.87
CA LEU A 460 -5.62 -28.86 -12.59
C LEU A 460 -4.95 -30.24 -12.57
N SER A 461 -3.62 -30.31 -12.58
CA SER A 461 -2.91 -31.60 -12.51
C SER A 461 -3.02 -32.31 -11.15
N HIS A 462 -3.46 -31.60 -10.11
CA HIS A 462 -3.76 -32.19 -8.80
C HIS A 462 -5.22 -32.64 -8.68
N ALA A 463 -6.10 -32.18 -9.57
CA ALA A 463 -7.52 -32.43 -9.53
C ALA A 463 -7.97 -33.62 -10.40
N GLY A 464 -7.10 -34.07 -11.32
CA GLY A 464 -7.25 -35.30 -12.10
C GLY A 464 -6.33 -36.38 -11.57
#